data_AF-A0A164EQC6-F1
#
_entry.id   AF-A0A164EQC6-F1
#
_cell.length_a   1.000
_cell.length_b   1.000
_cell.length_c   1.000
_cell.angle_alpha   90.00
_cell.angle_beta   90.00
_cell.angle_gamma   90.00
#
_symmetry.space_group_name_H-M   'P 1'
#
loop_
_entity.id
_entity.type
_entity.pdbx_description
1 polymer ?
#
loop_
_entity_poly.entity_id
_entity_poly.type
_entity_poly.pdbx_seq_one_letter_code
_entity_poly.pdbx_strand_id
1 'polypeptide(L)' 'TVQVPDRIVGRRGKKQIGSLTSQERGTLVTLCMAVSAVGNSVPPFFVFPRVHMKDDFLVNASL' A
#
# COMPACT_ATOMS: atom_id res chain seq x y z
N THR A 1 -4.73 -14.96 -5.61
CA THR A 1 -5.93 -15.65 -5.10
C THR A 1 -6.82 -14.61 -4.44
N VAL A 2 -8.15 -14.74 -4.52
CA VAL A 2 -9.06 -13.82 -3.82
C VAL A 2 -9.00 -14.17 -2.33
N GLN A 3 -8.69 -13.19 -1.48
CA GLN A 3 -8.70 -13.39 -0.03
C GLN A 3 -10.15 -13.54 0.46
N VAL A 4 -10.39 -14.55 1.29
CA VAL A 4 -11.67 -14.74 2.00
C VAL A 4 -11.55 -14.01 3.34
N PRO A 5 -12.25 -12.88 3.53
CA PRO A 5 -12.16 -12.13 4.78
C PRO A 5 -12.89 -12.86 5.91
N ASP A 6 -12.21 -13.04 7.05
CA ASP A 6 -12.73 -13.78 8.21
C ASP A 6 -13.59 -12.91 9.15
N ARG A 7 -13.36 -11.59 9.15
CA ARG A 7 -14.06 -10.64 10.03
C ARG A 7 -14.64 -9.48 9.24
N ILE A 8 -15.94 -9.55 8.96
CA ILE A 8 -16.67 -8.56 8.16
C ILE A 8 -17.53 -7.69 9.08
N VAL A 9 -17.28 -6.37 9.09
CA VAL A 9 -18.12 -5.38 9.79
C VAL A 9 -19.02 -4.70 8.75
N GLY A 10 -20.33 -4.70 8.98
CA GLY A 10 -21.30 -4.11 8.05
C GLY A 10 -22.57 -3.62 8.75
N ARG A 11 -23.37 -2.83 8.02
CA ARG A 11 -24.68 -2.37 8.52
C ARG A 11 -25.61 -3.57 8.73
N ARG A 12 -26.34 -3.58 9.86
CA ARG A 12 -27.34 -4.61 10.18
C ARG A 12 -28.34 -4.76 9.02
N GLY A 13 -28.52 -5.99 8.54
CA GLY A 13 -29.44 -6.32 7.44
C GLY A 13 -28.84 -6.29 6.04
N LYS A 14 -27.62 -5.75 5.83
CA LYS A 14 -26.91 -5.89 4.55
C LYS A 14 -26.16 -7.21 4.48
N LYS A 15 -26.52 -8.04 3.51
CA LYS A 15 -25.88 -9.35 3.24
C LYS A 15 -24.90 -9.32 2.06
N GLN A 16 -25.03 -8.35 1.15
CA GLN A 16 -24.09 -8.16 0.04
C GLN A 16 -22.99 -7.19 0.48
N ILE A 17 -21.82 -7.73 0.79
CA ILE A 17 -20.63 -6.98 1.18
C ILE A 17 -19.55 -7.31 0.15
N GLY A 18 -19.09 -6.31 -0.60
CA GLY A 18 -18.01 -6.48 -1.56
C GLY A 18 -16.68 -6.63 -0.83
N SER A 19 -15.85 -7.58 -1.26
CA SER A 19 -14.44 -7.65 -0.85
C SER A 19 -13.57 -6.93 -1.89
N LEU A 20 -12.77 -5.97 -1.44
CA LEU A 20 -11.69 -5.41 -2.25
C LEU A 20 -10.41 -6.14 -1.85
N THR A 21 -9.94 -7.04 -2.72
CA THR A 21 -8.69 -7.77 -2.48
C THR A 21 -7.54 -7.04 -3.17
N SER A 22 -6.50 -6.69 -2.43
CA SER A 22 -5.25 -6.25 -3.04
C SER A 22 -4.72 -7.35 -3.94
N GLN A 23 -4.50 -7.04 -5.22
CA GLN A 23 -3.73 -7.91 -6.09
C GLN A 23 -2.25 -7.70 -5.74
N GLU A 24 -1.70 -8.55 -4.88
CA GLU A 24 -0.30 -8.48 -4.44
C GLU A 24 0.74 -8.69 -5.57
N ARG A 25 0.30 -8.84 -6.83
CA ARG A 25 1.17 -9.07 -7.98
C ARG A 25 0.90 -8.02 -9.05
N GLY A 26 1.74 -6.98 -9.11
CA GLY A 26 1.76 -6.10 -10.29
C GLY A 26 2.44 -4.74 -10.16
N THR A 27 2.60 -4.19 -8.95
CA THR A 27 3.28 -2.89 -8.80
C THR A 27 3.95 -2.81 -7.42
N LEU A 28 5.27 -3.00 -7.40
CA LEU A 28 6.08 -2.94 -6.18
C LEU A 28 6.67 -1.54 -6.06
N VAL A 29 6.34 -0.82 -5.00
CA VAL A 29 7.00 0.43 -4.62
C VAL A 29 7.99 0.11 -3.50
N THR A 30 9.25 0.51 -3.65
CA THR A 30 10.29 0.24 -2.66
C THR A 30 10.39 1.43 -1.71
N LEU A 31 10.26 1.20 -0.40
CA LEU A 31 10.61 2.19 0.62
C LEU A 31 12.11 2.08 0.94
N CYS A 32 12.86 3.15 0.73
CA CYS A 32 14.26 3.25 1.09
C CYS A 32 14.42 4.12 2.34
N MET A 33 15.11 3.57 3.34
CA MET A 33 15.48 4.26 4.57
C MET A 33 16.88 3.80 4.97
N ALA A 34 17.70 4.73 5.43
CA ALA A 34 19.04 4.44 5.95
C ALA A 34 19.18 5.05 7.34
N VAL A 35 19.63 4.23 8.31
CA VAL A 35 19.89 4.65 9.69
C VAL A 35 21.28 4.20 10.09
N SER A 36 22.04 5.08 10.75
CA SER A 36 23.33 4.76 11.35
C SER A 36 23.17 4.34 12.81
N ALA A 37 24.13 3.59 13.36
CA ALA A 37 24.12 3.18 14.76
C ALA A 37 24.15 4.38 15.75
N VAL A 38 24.67 5.53 15.30
CA VAL A 38 24.73 6.78 16.08
C VAL A 38 23.38 7.53 16.05
N GLY A 39 22.44 7.13 15.20
CA GLY A 39 21.09 7.70 15.13
C GLY A 39 20.89 8.72 14.01
N ASN A 40 21.90 8.98 13.17
CA ASN A 40 21.69 9.75 11.94
C ASN A 40 20.84 8.93 10.96
N SER A 41 19.88 9.57 10.29
CA SER A 41 19.03 8.94 9.29
C SER A 41 18.92 9.76 8.02
N VAL A 42 18.77 9.07 6.89
CA VAL A 42 18.28 9.68 5.64
C VAL A 42 16.74 9.63 5.70
N PRO A 43 16.04 10.75 5.42
CA PRO A 43 14.59 10.77 5.38
C PRO A 43 14.06 9.63 4.49
N PRO A 44 13.03 8.88 4.93
CA PRO A 44 12.47 7.81 4.12
C PRO A 44 11.98 8.35 2.78
N PHE A 45 12.25 7.62 1.69
CA PHE A 45 11.76 7.98 0.37
C PHE A 45 11.30 6.75 -0.40
N PHE A 46 10.36 6.96 -1.32
CA PHE A 46 9.81 5.91 -2.17
C PHE A 46 10.51 5.86 -3.52
N VAL A 47 10.83 4.65 -3.97
CA VAL A 47 11.30 4.37 -5.33
C VAL A 47 10.18 3.67 -6.08
N PHE A 48 9.62 4.36 -7.07
CA PHE A 48 8.55 3.86 -7.91
C PHE A 48 9.09 3.14 -9.16
N PRO A 49 8.36 2.15 -9.70
CA PRO A 49 8.69 1.55 -10.99
C PRO A 49 8.72 2.59 -12.10
N ARG A 50 9.79 2.61 -12.90
CA ARG A 50 9.94 3.54 -14.03
C ARG A 50 9.00 3.21 -15.20
N VAL A 51 8.67 1.93 -15.37
CA VAL A 51 7.73 1.44 -16.39
C VAL A 51 6.47 1.00 -15.63
N HIS A 52 5.32 1.58 -15.97
CA HIS A 52 4.03 1.45 -15.26
C HIS A 52 3.86 2.29 -13.98
N MET A 53 4.41 3.51 -13.96
CA MET A 53 4.05 4.50 -12.93
C MET A 53 2.55 4.84 -13.06
N LYS A 54 1.79 4.66 -11.98
CA LYS A 54 0.37 5.02 -11.88
C LYS A 54 0.23 6.31 -11.08
N ASP A 55 -0.71 7.17 -11.47
CA ASP A 55 -0.95 8.44 -10.77
C ASP A 55 -1.36 8.23 -9.30
N ASP A 56 -2.03 7.12 -9.00
CA ASP A 56 -2.41 6.70 -7.65
C ASP A 56 -1.22 6.62 -6.67
N PHE A 57 0.01 6.45 -7.16
CA PHE A 57 1.21 6.42 -6.33
C PHE A 57 1.60 7.78 -5.74
N LEU A 58 1.13 8.88 -6.36
CA LEU A 58 1.47 10.24 -5.95
C LEU A 58 0.30 10.94 -5.24
N VAL A 59 -0.88 10.32 -5.23
CA VAL A 59 -2.06 10.83 -4.53
C VAL A 59 -1.78 10.83 -3.02
N ASN A 60 -1.72 12.02 -2.42
CA ASN A 60 -1.32 12.30 -1.02
C ASN A 60 0.18 12.15 -0.70
N ALA A 61 1.07 12.10 -1.70
CA ALA A 61 2.53 12.06 -1.47
C ALA A 61 3.15 13.41 -1.04
N SER A 62 2.36 14.35 -0.50
CA SER A 62 2.87 15.60 0.07
C SER A 62 3.63 15.33 1.37
N LEU A 63 4.89 15.76 1.42
CA LEU A 63 5.77 15.79 2.60
C LEU A 63 5.15 16.58 3.77
#